data_AF-A0AA36E5I7-F1
#
_entry.id   AF-A0AA36E5I7-F1
#
_cell.length_a   1.000
_cell.length_b   1.000
_cell.length_c   1.000
_cell.angle_alpha   90.00
_cell.angle_beta   90.00
_cell.angle_gamma   90.00
#
_symmetry.space_group_name_H-M   'P 1'
#
loop_
_entity.id
_entity.type
_entity.pdbx_description
1 polymer ?
#
loop_
_entity_poly.entity_id
_entity_poly.type
_entity_poly.pdbx_seq_one_letter_code
_entity_poly.pdbx_strand_id
1 'polypeptide(L)'
;MLNVLPDWLKTLYVVFAFCSALFFGALKSVLVGPIAALILITGNVGVILALFPTHVAWTVYTLLKTNRFDAPLKVAFLFGLPVLFGLWLGLSIGGSVLVGLGYGFFAPWISSFEAFRHEDESNKFLHSIVDGTWGTIKGSCTVVQDFADLCYHSYPLYLKELRESPSDSELRTLRFIHVPACIIVGLLGIVIDVPLYTAIAVVKSPYMLFKGWQRFIHDLISREGPFLETACIPIAGLTILVWPIVVIGSVILAIVSSIFIGLYGSAVVYQERSFKRGVAYVIAMVAEFDEYTNDWLYLREGSVFPKPKYRKKRVLPHSTEVSVSVGGSRSSDGKQNGGPMHAPPIMTMPTLSSSRSVREVIREVKMVQVWENLMRVCEMSGKELLDANVISPNELYDWLNPKKGNPCPIIGTGLPCYAFFQNLLRSIKHGSEGLVLLDGLEITHLNRPQDRVLDWFFHPIMVLKEQIRVLQLTEGEIRYLEKIILFGTDPKRMESWDNGSFEPEDAVRVAQIQGISRRLIGLTRGTSKLPTYRRKYRNVIKNLIVYCLARDGSTRSMSMRSVASV
;
A
#
# COMPACT_ATOMS: atom_id res chain seq x y z
N MET A 1 21.58 5.46 36.25
CA MET A 1 22.74 5.08 37.11
C MET A 1 23.73 4.15 36.36
N LEU A 2 23.82 4.22 35.03
CA LEU A 2 24.58 3.26 34.20
C LEU A 2 26.04 3.65 33.89
N ASN A 3 26.45 4.89 34.15
CA ASN A 3 27.77 5.40 33.76
C ASN A 3 28.91 5.03 34.74
N VAL A 4 28.61 4.35 35.85
CA VAL A 4 29.59 4.03 36.91
C VAL A 4 29.84 2.51 37.05
N LEU A 5 29.10 1.67 36.32
CA LEU A 5 29.26 0.21 36.43
C LEU A 5 30.41 -0.35 35.57
N PRO A 6 31.16 -1.34 36.09
CA PRO A 6 32.13 -2.12 35.32
C PRO A 6 31.51 -2.75 34.07
N ASP A 7 32.26 -2.83 32.96
CA ASP A 7 31.72 -3.30 31.67
C ASP A 7 31.20 -4.75 31.70
N TRP A 8 31.72 -5.58 32.60
CA TRP A 8 31.20 -6.95 32.81
C TRP A 8 29.79 -6.96 33.41
N LEU A 9 29.47 -6.03 34.32
CA LEU A 9 28.13 -5.88 34.90
C LEU A 9 27.11 -5.35 33.88
N LYS A 10 27.53 -4.46 32.97
CA LYS A 10 26.68 -4.01 31.85
C LYS A 10 26.35 -5.17 30.92
N THR A 11 27.34 -6.01 30.60
CA THR A 11 27.14 -7.21 29.77
C THR A 11 26.18 -8.19 30.44
N LEU A 12 26.37 -8.45 31.73
CA LEU A 12 25.49 -9.32 32.52
C LEU A 12 24.05 -8.79 32.57
N TYR A 13 23.87 -7.47 32.73
CA TYR A 13 22.56 -6.82 32.72
C TYR A 13 21.85 -6.97 31.36
N VAL A 14 22.57 -6.77 30.24
CA VAL A 14 21.99 -6.92 28.90
C VAL A 14 21.56 -8.37 28.64
N VAL A 15 22.39 -9.34 29.01
CA VAL A 15 22.05 -10.77 28.89
C VAL A 15 20.84 -11.11 29.77
N PHE A 16 20.81 -10.62 31.00
CA PHE A 16 19.69 -10.83 31.91
C PHE A 16 18.39 -10.18 31.39
N ALA A 17 18.46 -8.96 30.88
CA ALA A 17 17.33 -8.25 30.28
C ALA A 17 16.81 -8.98 29.03
N PHE A 18 17.71 -9.48 28.17
CA PHE A 18 17.34 -10.30 27.02
C PHE A 18 16.63 -11.59 27.43
N CYS A 19 17.21 -12.37 28.35
CA CYS A 19 16.62 -13.63 28.82
C CYS A 19 15.26 -13.40 29.51
N SER A 20 15.14 -12.31 30.27
CA SER A 20 13.90 -11.91 30.92
C SER A 20 12.84 -11.49 29.90
N ALA A 21 13.18 -10.65 28.92
CA ALA A 21 12.28 -10.25 27.83
C ALA A 21 11.81 -11.46 27.01
N LEU A 22 12.71 -12.41 26.75
CA LEU A 22 12.42 -13.64 26.03
C LEU A 22 11.46 -14.53 26.80
N PHE A 23 11.72 -14.77 28.09
CA PHE A 23 10.88 -15.59 28.95
C PHE A 23 9.51 -14.96 29.21
N PHE A 24 9.46 -13.67 29.59
CA PHE A 24 8.20 -12.97 29.81
C PHE A 24 7.40 -12.84 28.51
N GLY A 25 8.06 -12.57 27.39
CA GLY A 25 7.43 -12.54 26.08
C GLY A 25 6.82 -13.88 25.69
N ALA A 26 7.53 -15.00 25.91
CA ALA A 26 7.01 -16.34 25.69
C ALA A 26 5.83 -16.67 26.63
N LEU A 27 5.95 -16.35 27.92
CA LEU A 27 4.88 -16.54 28.90
C LEU A 27 3.61 -15.77 28.50
N LYS A 28 3.74 -14.50 28.11
CA LYS A 28 2.62 -13.70 27.59
C LYS A 28 2.03 -14.28 26.33
N SER A 29 2.88 -14.73 25.41
CA SER A 29 2.41 -15.38 24.19
C SER A 29 1.59 -16.63 24.50
N VAL A 30 1.89 -17.37 25.57
CA VAL A 30 1.11 -18.53 26.00
C VAL A 30 -0.19 -18.12 26.72
N LEU A 31 -0.19 -17.03 27.48
CA LEU A 31 -1.37 -16.58 28.25
C LEU A 31 -2.35 -15.75 27.41
N VAL A 32 -1.86 -14.70 26.76
CA VAL A 32 -2.66 -13.74 25.98
C VAL A 32 -2.83 -14.18 24.54
N GLY A 33 -1.82 -14.86 23.99
CA GLY A 33 -1.80 -15.25 22.58
C GLY A 33 -2.98 -16.12 22.15
N PRO A 34 -3.40 -17.15 22.92
CA PRO A 34 -4.58 -17.94 22.58
C PRO A 34 -5.86 -17.11 22.54
N ILE A 35 -6.02 -16.14 23.44
CA ILE A 35 -7.19 -15.25 23.48
C ILE A 35 -7.20 -14.34 22.24
N ALA A 36 -6.06 -13.71 21.94
CA ALA A 36 -5.93 -12.85 20.76
C ALA A 36 -6.11 -13.63 19.45
N ALA A 37 -5.55 -14.83 19.36
CA ALA A 37 -5.72 -15.73 18.23
C ALA A 37 -7.18 -16.15 18.07
N LEU A 38 -7.87 -16.52 19.17
CA LEU A 38 -9.27 -16.90 19.15
C LEU A 38 -10.16 -15.75 18.66
N ILE A 39 -9.95 -14.53 19.17
CA ILE A 39 -10.67 -13.33 18.72
C ILE A 39 -10.48 -13.12 17.21
N LEU A 40 -9.23 -13.20 16.73
CA LEU A 40 -8.92 -12.99 15.32
C LEU A 40 -9.55 -14.07 14.43
N ILE A 41 -9.39 -15.35 14.80
CA ILE A 41 -9.90 -16.49 14.04
C ILE A 41 -11.43 -16.45 14.00
N THR A 42 -12.08 -16.39 15.16
CA THR A 42 -13.56 -16.39 15.24
C THR A 42 -14.15 -15.13 14.60
N GLY A 43 -13.52 -13.97 14.79
CA GLY A 43 -13.93 -12.72 14.17
C GLY A 43 -13.86 -12.78 12.65
N ASN A 44 -12.71 -13.17 12.08
CA ASN A 44 -12.55 -13.25 10.62
C ASN A 44 -13.43 -14.33 10.02
N VAL A 45 -13.49 -15.53 10.62
CA VAL A 45 -14.37 -16.61 10.14
C VAL A 45 -15.85 -16.20 10.22
N GLY A 46 -16.26 -15.53 11.30
CA GLY A 46 -17.60 -14.97 11.44
C GLY A 46 -17.93 -13.97 10.34
N VAL A 47 -17.02 -13.04 10.04
CA VAL A 47 -17.18 -12.08 8.93
C VAL A 47 -17.28 -12.80 7.58
N ILE A 48 -16.41 -13.79 7.33
CA ILE A 48 -16.42 -14.57 6.09
C ILE A 48 -17.78 -15.26 5.92
N LEU A 49 -18.22 -16.04 6.91
CA LEU A 49 -19.46 -16.83 6.81
C LEU A 49 -20.70 -15.93 6.73
N ALA A 50 -20.75 -14.84 7.50
CA ALA A 50 -21.89 -13.93 7.50
C ALA A 50 -22.03 -13.16 6.18
N LEU A 51 -20.92 -12.69 5.59
CA LEU A 51 -20.94 -11.93 4.34
C LEU A 51 -20.87 -12.80 3.09
N PHE A 52 -20.56 -14.10 3.21
CA PHE A 52 -20.41 -14.99 2.07
C PHE A 52 -21.63 -15.01 1.13
N PRO A 53 -22.88 -15.17 1.61
CA PRO A 53 -24.05 -15.13 0.72
C PRO A 53 -24.18 -13.79 -0.03
N THR A 54 -23.86 -12.70 0.65
CA THR A 54 -23.88 -11.36 0.07
C THR A 54 -22.77 -11.17 -0.97
N HIS A 55 -21.56 -11.67 -0.72
CA HIS A 55 -20.45 -11.67 -1.68
C HIS A 55 -20.78 -12.47 -2.92
N VAL A 56 -21.40 -13.65 -2.76
CA VAL A 56 -21.92 -14.47 -3.86
C VAL A 56 -22.92 -13.67 -4.70
N ALA A 57 -23.94 -13.08 -4.05
CA ALA A 57 -24.97 -12.30 -4.71
C ALA A 57 -24.39 -11.09 -5.46
N TRP A 58 -23.50 -10.31 -4.83
CA TRP A 58 -22.88 -9.14 -5.46
C TRP A 58 -22.00 -9.51 -6.66
N THR A 59 -21.29 -10.63 -6.58
CA THR A 59 -20.42 -11.11 -7.67
C THR A 59 -21.25 -11.56 -8.86
N VAL A 60 -22.27 -12.40 -8.63
CA VAL A 60 -23.18 -12.86 -9.68
C VAL A 60 -23.91 -11.68 -10.31
N TYR A 61 -24.44 -10.75 -9.50
CA TYR A 61 -25.07 -9.54 -10.00
C TYR A 61 -24.14 -8.70 -10.88
N THR A 62 -22.89 -8.52 -10.46
CA THR A 62 -21.89 -7.76 -11.21
C THR A 62 -21.51 -8.47 -12.51
N LEU A 63 -21.36 -9.79 -12.50
CA LEU A 63 -21.05 -10.60 -13.67
C LEU A 63 -22.17 -10.54 -14.73
N LEU A 64 -23.42 -10.57 -14.29
CA LEU A 64 -24.57 -10.48 -15.20
C LEU A 64 -24.69 -9.08 -15.82
N LYS A 65 -24.49 -8.03 -15.01
CA LYS A 65 -24.70 -6.62 -15.42
C LYS A 65 -23.51 -5.97 -16.11
N THR A 66 -22.30 -6.52 -16.01
CA THR A 66 -21.14 -5.93 -16.70
C THR A 66 -21.24 -6.06 -18.22
N ASN A 67 -20.82 -5.00 -18.94
CA ASN A 67 -20.76 -4.98 -20.40
C ASN A 67 -19.39 -5.42 -20.94
N ARG A 68 -18.45 -5.82 -20.07
CA ARG A 68 -17.09 -6.19 -20.48
C ARG A 68 -16.96 -7.60 -21.07
N PHE A 69 -17.94 -8.47 -20.80
CA PHE A 69 -17.92 -9.89 -21.15
C PHE A 69 -19.05 -10.23 -22.11
N ASP A 70 -18.74 -11.03 -23.14
CA ASP A 70 -19.74 -11.57 -24.05
C ASP A 70 -20.61 -12.62 -23.33
N ALA A 71 -21.84 -12.84 -23.81
CA ALA A 71 -22.78 -13.82 -23.24
C ALA A 71 -22.17 -15.22 -22.97
N PRO A 72 -21.43 -15.88 -23.88
CA PRO A 72 -20.84 -17.19 -23.61
C PRO A 72 -19.79 -17.15 -22.49
N LEU A 73 -19.06 -16.03 -22.36
CA LEU A 73 -18.06 -15.87 -21.31
C LEU A 73 -18.72 -15.69 -19.93
N LYS A 74 -19.83 -14.95 -19.86
CA LYS A 74 -20.64 -14.84 -18.62
C LYS A 74 -21.10 -16.21 -18.14
N VAL A 75 -21.59 -17.05 -19.06
CA VAL A 75 -22.02 -18.43 -18.76
C VAL A 75 -20.83 -19.26 -18.27
N ALA A 76 -19.69 -19.23 -18.97
CA ALA A 76 -18.49 -19.96 -18.57
C ALA A 76 -18.01 -19.57 -17.15
N PHE A 77 -17.99 -18.27 -16.83
CA PHE A 77 -17.63 -17.81 -15.49
C PHE A 77 -18.64 -18.25 -14.43
N LEU A 78 -19.92 -18.32 -14.75
CA LEU A 78 -20.95 -18.78 -13.82
C LEU A 78 -20.73 -20.26 -13.40
N PHE A 79 -20.24 -21.10 -14.31
CA PHE A 79 -19.86 -22.49 -14.00
C PHE A 79 -18.57 -22.61 -13.19
N GLY A 80 -17.59 -21.72 -13.41
CA GLY A 80 -16.34 -21.70 -12.63
C GLY A 80 -16.48 -21.07 -11.24
N LEU A 81 -17.48 -20.21 -11.06
CA LEU A 81 -17.72 -19.42 -9.85
C LEU A 81 -17.86 -20.26 -8.56
N PRO A 82 -18.61 -21.38 -8.54
CA PRO A 82 -18.70 -22.24 -7.36
C PRO A 82 -17.34 -22.76 -6.89
N VAL A 83 -16.46 -23.16 -7.82
CA VAL A 83 -15.11 -23.63 -7.50
C VAL A 83 -14.27 -22.49 -6.93
N LEU A 84 -14.34 -21.30 -7.54
CA LEU A 84 -13.63 -20.11 -7.05
C LEU A 84 -14.09 -19.69 -5.66
N PHE A 85 -15.39 -19.79 -5.36
CA PHE A 85 -15.91 -19.52 -4.03
C PHE A 85 -15.50 -20.57 -3.01
N GLY A 86 -15.47 -21.86 -3.38
CA GLY A 86 -14.96 -22.92 -2.52
C GLY A 86 -13.49 -22.69 -2.16
N LEU A 87 -12.66 -22.35 -3.16
CA LEU A 87 -11.25 -22.00 -2.94
C LEU A 87 -11.10 -20.75 -2.09
N TRP A 88 -11.85 -19.67 -2.38
CA TRP A 88 -11.85 -18.45 -1.57
C TRP A 88 -12.21 -18.72 -0.12
N LEU A 89 -13.27 -19.50 0.13
CA LEU A 89 -13.72 -19.84 1.47
C LEU A 89 -12.66 -20.64 2.23
N GLY A 90 -12.15 -21.72 1.62
CA GLY A 90 -11.13 -22.57 2.22
C GLY A 90 -9.83 -21.82 2.53
N LEU A 91 -9.33 -21.04 1.55
CA LEU A 91 -8.11 -20.25 1.71
C LEU A 91 -8.29 -19.13 2.75
N SER A 92 -9.46 -18.50 2.81
CA SER A 92 -9.73 -17.43 3.79
C SER A 92 -9.84 -17.97 5.21
N ILE A 93 -10.46 -19.13 5.42
CA ILE A 93 -10.51 -19.80 6.73
C ILE A 93 -9.11 -20.26 7.14
N GLY A 94 -8.40 -20.98 6.27
CA GLY A 94 -7.04 -21.44 6.54
C GLY A 94 -6.06 -20.29 6.80
N GLY A 95 -6.14 -19.23 5.99
CA GLY A 95 -5.38 -18.00 6.17
C GLY A 95 -5.70 -17.29 7.48
N SER A 96 -6.96 -17.26 7.91
CA SER A 96 -7.36 -16.68 9.20
C SER A 96 -6.79 -17.45 10.39
N VAL A 97 -6.73 -18.79 10.31
CA VAL A 97 -6.07 -19.62 11.33
C VAL A 97 -4.57 -19.33 11.37
N LEU A 98 -3.89 -19.33 10.22
CA LEU A 98 -2.46 -19.08 10.14
C LEU A 98 -2.09 -17.68 10.67
N VAL A 99 -2.80 -16.64 10.22
CA VAL A 99 -2.60 -15.26 10.67
C VAL A 99 -2.97 -15.10 12.14
N GLY A 100 -4.04 -15.75 12.61
CA GLY A 100 -4.47 -15.71 14.01
C GLY A 100 -3.42 -16.30 14.95
N LEU A 101 -2.91 -17.48 14.64
CA LEU A 101 -1.85 -18.12 15.41
C LEU A 101 -0.55 -17.32 15.36
N GLY A 102 -0.14 -16.85 14.17
CA GLY A 102 1.06 -16.02 14.02
C GLY A 102 0.96 -14.71 14.79
N TYR A 103 -0.14 -13.97 14.64
CA TYR A 103 -0.36 -12.71 15.34
C TYR A 103 -0.44 -12.91 16.86
N GLY A 104 -1.23 -13.89 17.33
CA GLY A 104 -1.38 -14.20 18.74
C GLY A 104 -0.05 -14.60 19.41
N PHE A 105 0.82 -15.29 18.68
CA PHE A 105 2.12 -15.70 19.20
C PHE A 105 3.16 -14.57 19.17
N PHE A 106 3.34 -13.94 18.00
CA PHE A 106 4.44 -12.98 17.80
C PHE A 106 4.14 -11.58 18.36
N ALA A 107 2.89 -11.10 18.37
CA ALA A 107 2.59 -9.72 18.77
C ALA A 107 2.87 -9.44 20.27
N PRO A 108 2.40 -10.27 21.24
CA PRO A 108 2.77 -10.11 22.65
C PRO A 108 4.28 -10.28 22.89
N TRP A 109 4.90 -11.17 22.11
CA TRP A 109 6.33 -11.46 22.24
C TRP A 109 7.17 -10.25 21.81
N ILE A 110 6.93 -9.70 20.63
CA ILE A 110 7.61 -8.51 20.11
C ILE A 110 7.37 -7.29 21.02
N SER A 111 6.14 -7.10 21.51
CA SER A 111 5.83 -5.99 22.41
C SER A 111 6.62 -6.03 23.72
N SER A 112 7.00 -7.22 24.19
CA SER A 112 7.81 -7.36 25.41
C SER A 112 9.26 -6.92 25.19
N PHE A 113 9.77 -7.05 23.97
CA PHE A 113 11.08 -6.51 23.58
C PHE A 113 11.03 -5.00 23.30
N GLU A 114 9.91 -4.50 22.76
CA GLU A 114 9.71 -3.08 22.51
C GLU A 114 9.69 -2.25 23.82
N ALA A 115 9.23 -2.84 24.94
CA ALA A 115 9.27 -2.21 26.25
C ALA A 115 10.68 -1.78 26.71
N PHE A 116 11.73 -2.47 26.25
CA PHE A 116 13.13 -2.12 26.58
C PHE A 116 13.69 -0.96 25.75
N ARG A 117 12.95 -0.51 24.73
CA ARG A 117 13.30 0.65 23.90
C ARG A 117 12.97 1.98 24.57
N HIS A 118 12.02 2.02 25.50
CA HIS A 118 11.62 3.26 26.17
C HIS A 118 12.70 3.77 27.13
N GLU A 119 12.91 5.09 27.14
CA GLU A 119 14.01 5.76 27.88
C GLU A 119 13.84 5.73 29.41
N ASP A 120 12.64 5.44 29.93
CA ASP A 120 12.37 5.42 31.37
C ASP A 120 13.06 4.23 32.08
N GLU A 121 14.18 4.50 32.77
CA GLU A 121 14.99 3.49 33.48
C GLU A 121 14.25 2.79 34.63
N SER A 122 13.24 3.42 35.24
CA SER A 122 12.67 2.97 36.52
C SER A 122 11.63 1.85 36.42
N ASN A 123 11.00 1.61 35.26
CA ASN A 123 9.89 0.66 35.11
C ASN A 123 10.02 -0.32 33.92
N LYS A 124 11.21 -0.49 33.32
CA LYS A 124 11.40 -1.33 32.12
C LYS A 124 10.88 -2.75 32.26
N PHE A 125 11.08 -3.38 33.42
CA PHE A 125 10.58 -4.74 33.69
C PHE A 125 9.06 -4.80 33.86
N LEU A 126 8.45 -3.80 34.51
CA LEU A 126 6.99 -3.72 34.62
C LEU A 126 6.35 -3.47 33.26
N HIS A 127 6.91 -2.56 32.46
CA HIS A 127 6.49 -2.36 31.08
C HIS A 127 6.68 -3.62 30.24
N SER A 128 7.80 -4.34 30.40
CA SER A 128 8.01 -5.64 29.76
C SER A 128 7.03 -6.72 30.21
N ILE A 129 6.25 -6.55 31.28
CA ILE A 129 5.21 -7.48 31.74
C ILE A 129 3.81 -6.99 31.35
N VAL A 130 3.56 -5.68 31.42
CA VAL A 130 2.22 -5.10 31.21
C VAL A 130 1.98 -4.74 29.75
N ASP A 131 2.99 -4.21 29.06
CA ASP A 131 2.87 -3.76 27.67
C ASP A 131 2.68 -4.95 26.75
N GLY A 132 1.79 -4.79 25.76
CA GLY A 132 1.42 -5.86 24.83
C GLY A 132 0.29 -6.77 25.31
N THR A 133 -0.11 -6.74 26.59
CA THR A 133 -1.20 -7.60 27.10
C THR A 133 -2.56 -7.15 26.54
N TRP A 134 -3.02 -5.96 26.95
CA TRP A 134 -4.25 -5.36 26.42
C TRP A 134 -4.07 -4.84 25.00
N GLY A 135 -2.86 -4.38 24.67
CA GLY A 135 -2.51 -3.89 23.33
C GLY A 135 -2.71 -4.96 22.26
N THR A 136 -2.31 -6.21 22.51
CA THR A 136 -2.50 -7.30 21.55
C THR A 136 -3.98 -7.62 21.34
N ILE A 137 -4.78 -7.68 22.42
CA ILE A 137 -6.23 -7.95 22.35
C ILE A 137 -6.95 -6.85 21.56
N LYS A 138 -6.65 -5.58 21.87
CA LYS A 138 -7.20 -4.45 21.11
C LYS A 138 -6.75 -4.50 19.66
N GLY A 139 -5.49 -4.86 19.41
CA GLY A 139 -4.94 -5.06 18.08
C GLY A 139 -5.63 -6.17 17.31
N SER A 140 -5.95 -7.33 17.93
CA SER A 140 -6.71 -8.39 17.27
C SER A 140 -8.12 -7.93 16.87
N CYS A 141 -8.82 -7.20 17.74
CA CYS A 141 -10.11 -6.59 17.39
C CYS A 141 -9.97 -5.60 16.22
N THR A 142 -8.87 -4.85 16.20
CA THR A 142 -8.56 -3.88 15.15
C THR A 142 -8.30 -4.58 13.80
N VAL A 143 -7.59 -5.71 13.80
CA VAL A 143 -7.35 -6.53 12.61
C VAL A 143 -8.66 -7.12 12.07
N VAL A 144 -9.52 -7.64 12.95
CA VAL A 144 -10.84 -8.15 12.55
C VAL A 144 -11.71 -7.03 11.96
N GLN A 145 -11.69 -5.85 12.56
CA GLN A 145 -12.41 -4.70 12.04
C GLN A 145 -11.89 -4.28 10.66
N ASP A 146 -10.58 -4.24 10.47
CA ASP A 146 -9.95 -3.91 9.17
C ASP A 146 -10.33 -4.94 8.09
N PHE A 147 -10.37 -6.22 8.45
CA PHE A 147 -10.82 -7.29 7.56
C PHE A 147 -12.32 -7.20 7.23
N ALA A 148 -13.16 -6.87 8.22
CA ALA A 148 -14.59 -6.62 8.01
C ALA A 148 -14.83 -5.42 7.11
N ASP A 149 -14.08 -4.33 7.30
CA ASP A 149 -14.15 -3.14 6.45
C ASP A 149 -13.76 -3.46 5.00
N LEU A 150 -12.73 -4.30 4.79
CA LEU A 150 -12.36 -4.79 3.46
C LEU A 150 -13.51 -5.56 2.80
N CYS A 151 -14.11 -6.52 3.53
CA CYS A 151 -15.17 -7.39 3.02
C CYS A 151 -16.47 -6.64 2.75
N TYR A 152 -16.84 -5.71 3.63
CA TYR A 152 -18.12 -5.01 3.56
C TYR A 152 -18.08 -3.77 2.66
N HIS A 153 -16.90 -3.17 2.44
CA HIS A 153 -16.79 -1.92 1.69
C HIS A 153 -15.84 -1.98 0.50
N SER A 154 -14.60 -2.43 0.68
CA SER A 154 -13.65 -2.44 -0.44
C SER A 154 -14.08 -3.41 -1.54
N TYR A 155 -14.55 -4.60 -1.16
CA TYR A 155 -15.02 -5.61 -2.10
C TYR A 155 -16.18 -5.15 -3.00
N PRO A 156 -17.32 -4.67 -2.47
CA PRO A 156 -18.40 -4.17 -3.33
C PRO A 156 -18.00 -2.94 -4.14
N LEU A 157 -17.06 -2.10 -3.66
CA LEU A 157 -16.53 -1.00 -4.45
C LEU A 157 -15.74 -1.50 -5.67
N TYR A 158 -14.90 -2.52 -5.55
CA TYR A 158 -14.25 -3.15 -6.70
C TYR A 158 -15.25 -3.72 -7.70
N LEU A 159 -16.30 -4.38 -7.22
CA LEU A 159 -17.36 -4.91 -8.07
C LEU A 159 -18.18 -3.81 -8.76
N LYS A 160 -18.43 -2.69 -8.05
CA LYS A 160 -19.08 -1.51 -8.62
C LYS A 160 -18.23 -0.89 -9.73
N GLU A 161 -16.94 -0.70 -9.51
CA GLU A 161 -16.02 -0.20 -10.54
C GLU A 161 -15.95 -1.12 -11.75
N LEU A 162 -15.90 -2.44 -11.55
CA LEU A 162 -15.89 -3.40 -12.66
C LEU A 162 -17.16 -3.32 -13.52
N ARG A 163 -18.28 -2.90 -12.92
CA ARG A 163 -19.57 -2.73 -13.58
C ARG A 163 -19.71 -1.38 -14.27
N GLU A 164 -19.22 -0.32 -13.65
CA GLU A 164 -19.36 1.07 -14.10
C GLU A 164 -18.20 1.54 -14.99
N SER A 165 -17.08 0.81 -15.03
CA SER A 165 -15.93 1.20 -15.85
C SER A 165 -16.34 1.30 -17.33
N PRO A 166 -16.19 2.48 -17.98
CA PRO A 166 -16.50 2.61 -19.39
C PRO A 166 -15.55 1.71 -20.20
N SER A 167 -16.11 1.11 -21.25
CA SER A 167 -15.42 0.24 -22.21
C SER A 167 -14.22 0.91 -22.91
N ASP A 168 -14.07 2.23 -22.80
CA ASP A 168 -12.99 3.04 -23.38
C ASP A 168 -11.67 3.02 -22.60
N SER A 169 -11.64 2.46 -21.39
CA SER A 169 -10.42 2.41 -20.57
C SER A 169 -9.55 1.19 -20.89
N GLU A 170 -8.84 1.21 -22.02
CA GLU A 170 -7.71 0.33 -22.46
C GLU A 170 -7.86 -1.21 -22.41
N LEU A 171 -8.85 -1.77 -21.72
CA LEU A 171 -9.06 -3.19 -21.48
C LEU A 171 -10.05 -3.71 -22.52
N ARG A 172 -9.49 -4.14 -23.65
CA ARG A 172 -10.19 -4.72 -24.80
C ARG A 172 -11.09 -5.88 -24.37
N THR A 173 -12.34 -5.95 -24.84
CA THR A 173 -13.30 -7.02 -24.51
C THR A 173 -12.72 -8.43 -24.68
N LEU A 174 -13.02 -9.31 -23.70
CA LEU A 174 -12.52 -10.68 -23.66
C LEU A 174 -13.39 -11.57 -24.55
N ARG A 175 -12.84 -11.92 -25.72
CA ARG A 175 -13.49 -12.85 -26.65
C ARG A 175 -13.28 -14.29 -26.23
N PHE A 176 -14.34 -15.09 -26.26
CA PHE A 176 -14.34 -16.51 -25.91
C PHE A 176 -13.22 -17.32 -26.59
N ILE A 177 -12.84 -16.96 -27.82
CA ILE A 177 -11.78 -17.64 -28.58
C ILE A 177 -10.39 -17.64 -27.90
N HIS A 178 -10.10 -16.69 -27.00
CA HIS A 178 -8.81 -16.65 -26.29
C HIS A 178 -8.83 -17.44 -24.98
N VAL A 179 -10.00 -17.89 -24.51
CA VAL A 179 -10.16 -18.59 -23.22
C VAL A 179 -9.37 -19.90 -23.17
N PRO A 180 -9.40 -20.78 -24.20
CA PRO A 180 -8.60 -22.01 -24.17
C PRO A 180 -7.09 -21.73 -24.06
N ALA A 181 -6.61 -20.72 -24.78
CA ALA A 181 -5.20 -20.31 -24.71
C ALA A 181 -4.83 -19.79 -23.31
N CYS A 182 -5.72 -19.02 -22.67
CA CYS A 182 -5.53 -18.58 -21.29
C CYS A 182 -5.47 -19.76 -20.31
N ILE A 183 -6.38 -20.74 -20.43
CA ILE A 183 -6.41 -21.93 -19.56
C ILE A 183 -5.11 -22.73 -19.72
N ILE A 184 -4.69 -23.01 -20.95
CA ILE A 184 -3.47 -23.79 -21.24
C ILE A 184 -2.24 -23.08 -20.65
N VAL A 185 -2.08 -21.77 -20.85
CA VAL A 185 -0.95 -21.03 -20.30
C VAL A 185 -1.01 -20.94 -18.77
N GLY A 186 -2.19 -20.77 -18.18
CA GLY A 186 -2.35 -20.78 -16.72
C GLY A 186 -1.94 -22.12 -16.09
N LEU A 187 -2.36 -23.24 -16.69
CA LEU A 187 -1.95 -24.58 -16.28
C LEU A 187 -0.44 -24.80 -16.48
N LEU A 188 0.10 -24.36 -17.61
CA LEU A 188 1.54 -24.40 -17.88
C LEU A 188 2.33 -23.60 -16.82
N GLY A 189 1.83 -22.42 -16.45
CA GLY A 189 2.39 -21.59 -15.40
C GLY A 189 2.42 -22.30 -14.06
N ILE A 190 1.34 -22.98 -13.65
CA ILE A 190 1.35 -23.78 -12.41
C ILE A 190 2.37 -24.92 -12.49
N VAL A 191 2.40 -25.65 -13.61
CA VAL A 191 3.28 -26.82 -13.78
C VAL A 191 4.76 -26.44 -13.81
N ILE A 192 5.11 -25.25 -14.31
CA ILE A 192 6.49 -24.78 -14.43
C ILE A 192 6.91 -23.96 -13.21
N ASP A 193 6.14 -22.93 -12.85
CA ASP A 193 6.57 -21.96 -11.85
C ASP A 193 6.56 -22.57 -10.45
N VAL A 194 5.56 -23.40 -10.09
CA VAL A 194 5.49 -23.96 -8.73
C VAL A 194 6.71 -24.83 -8.43
N PRO A 195 7.11 -25.82 -9.25
CA PRO A 195 8.32 -26.60 -8.99
C PRO A 195 9.60 -25.77 -9.04
N LEU A 196 9.74 -24.86 -10.00
CA LEU A 196 10.98 -24.09 -10.16
C LEU A 196 11.18 -23.05 -9.05
N TYR A 197 10.13 -22.32 -8.66
CA TYR A 197 10.20 -21.41 -7.51
C TYR A 197 10.49 -22.18 -6.24
N THR A 198 9.86 -23.34 -6.04
CA THR A 198 10.14 -24.21 -4.89
C THR A 198 11.61 -24.65 -4.88
N ALA A 199 12.14 -25.12 -6.02
CA ALA A 199 13.52 -25.56 -6.13
C ALA A 199 14.51 -24.42 -5.84
N ILE A 200 14.30 -23.24 -6.45
CA ILE A 200 15.13 -22.05 -6.22
C ILE A 200 15.08 -21.63 -4.76
N ALA A 201 13.88 -21.55 -4.16
CA ALA A 201 13.70 -21.15 -2.77
C ALA A 201 14.37 -22.14 -1.80
N VAL A 202 14.20 -23.45 -2.02
CA VAL A 202 14.82 -24.49 -1.18
C VAL A 202 16.33 -24.45 -1.29
N VAL A 203 16.90 -24.37 -2.51
CA VAL A 203 18.35 -24.32 -2.74
C VAL A 203 18.97 -23.05 -2.15
N LYS A 204 18.29 -21.91 -2.22
CA LYS A 204 18.79 -20.62 -1.72
C LYS A 204 18.51 -20.39 -0.23
N SER A 205 17.59 -21.15 0.37
CA SER A 205 17.23 -21.00 1.79
C SER A 205 18.40 -21.17 2.78
N PRO A 206 19.37 -22.11 2.59
CA PRO A 206 20.50 -22.22 3.50
C PRO A 206 21.43 -20.99 3.39
N TYR A 207 21.64 -20.47 2.18
CA TYR A 207 22.40 -19.24 1.97
C TYR A 207 21.74 -18.05 2.67
N MET A 208 20.41 -17.93 2.58
CA MET A 208 19.64 -16.91 3.29
C MET A 208 19.78 -17.03 4.80
N LEU A 209 19.76 -18.25 5.33
CA LEU A 209 19.92 -18.53 6.75
C LEU A 209 21.32 -18.09 7.24
N PHE A 210 22.38 -18.65 6.65
CA PHE A 210 23.75 -18.40 7.09
C PHE A 210 24.20 -16.97 6.84
N LYS A 211 23.93 -16.41 5.66
CA LYS A 211 24.32 -15.02 5.34
C LYS A 211 23.53 -14.01 6.17
N GLY A 212 22.25 -14.27 6.41
CA GLY A 212 21.43 -13.46 7.31
C GLY A 212 21.99 -13.46 8.72
N TRP A 213 22.26 -14.64 9.29
CA TRP A 213 22.90 -14.75 10.60
C TRP A 213 24.26 -14.06 10.67
N GLN A 214 25.14 -14.30 9.70
CA GLN A 214 26.44 -13.64 9.65
C GLN A 214 26.28 -12.11 9.65
N ARG A 215 25.34 -11.58 8.88
CA ARG A 215 25.07 -10.14 8.81
C ARG A 215 24.52 -9.60 10.13
N PHE A 216 23.51 -10.25 10.72
CA PHE A 216 22.95 -9.78 12.00
C PHE A 216 23.96 -9.87 13.15
N ILE A 217 24.78 -10.92 13.18
CA ILE A 217 25.87 -11.04 14.17
C ILE A 217 26.91 -9.95 13.95
N HIS A 218 27.30 -9.69 12.69
CA HIS A 218 28.21 -8.60 12.37
C HIS A 218 27.64 -7.25 12.79
N ASP A 219 26.40 -6.92 12.39
CA ASP A 219 25.72 -5.68 12.73
C ASP A 219 25.58 -5.48 14.26
N LEU A 220 25.38 -6.57 15.00
CA LEU A 220 25.36 -6.58 16.47
C LEU A 220 26.73 -6.27 17.08
N ILE A 221 27.81 -6.83 16.52
CA ILE A 221 29.19 -6.63 17.01
C ILE A 221 29.72 -5.25 16.62
N SER A 222 29.46 -4.79 15.39
CA SER A 222 29.95 -3.52 14.87
C SER A 222 29.16 -2.30 15.35
N ARG A 223 28.03 -2.50 16.07
CA ARG A 223 27.12 -1.43 16.51
C ARG A 223 26.70 -0.50 15.37
N GLU A 224 26.35 -1.06 14.22
CA GLU A 224 25.94 -0.29 13.04
C GLU A 224 24.45 -0.47 12.71
N GLY A 225 23.81 0.54 12.11
CA GLY A 225 22.42 0.46 11.63
C GLY A 225 21.38 0.79 12.72
N PRO A 226 20.20 0.13 12.77
CA PRO A 226 19.17 0.38 13.79
C PRO A 226 19.60 0.01 15.23
N PHE A 227 20.89 -0.29 15.43
CA PHE A 227 21.49 -0.85 16.63
C PHE A 227 22.57 0.08 17.24
N LEU A 228 22.49 1.38 16.94
CA LEU A 228 23.35 2.43 17.52
C LEU A 228 23.21 2.57 19.04
N GLU A 229 22.03 2.30 19.58
CA GLU A 229 21.74 2.41 21.01
C GLU A 229 21.80 1.06 21.72
N THR A 230 22.45 1.01 22.88
CA THR A 230 22.54 -0.18 23.76
C THR A 230 21.16 -0.72 24.17
N ALA A 231 20.12 0.11 24.12
CA ALA A 231 18.72 -0.27 24.36
C ALA A 231 18.16 -1.23 23.27
N CYS A 232 18.73 -1.26 22.06
CA CYS A 232 18.23 -2.07 20.95
C CYS A 232 18.85 -3.49 20.88
N ILE A 233 19.84 -3.80 21.73
CA ILE A 233 20.54 -5.09 21.75
C ILE A 233 19.58 -6.28 21.98
N PRO A 234 18.59 -6.21 22.89
CA PRO A 234 17.66 -7.33 23.08
C PRO A 234 16.80 -7.62 21.84
N ILE A 235 16.35 -6.59 21.12
CA ILE A 235 15.55 -6.72 19.89
C ILE A 235 16.39 -7.35 18.77
N ALA A 236 17.67 -6.97 18.67
CA ALA A 236 18.60 -7.58 17.74
C ALA A 236 18.78 -9.08 18.02
N GLY A 237 18.92 -9.48 19.29
CA GLY A 237 18.98 -10.88 19.71
C GLY A 237 17.72 -11.66 19.33
N LEU A 238 16.52 -11.07 19.49
CA LEU A 238 15.27 -11.70 19.07
C LEU A 238 15.23 -11.90 17.55
N THR A 239 15.69 -10.91 16.79
CA THR A 239 15.72 -10.96 15.33
C THR A 239 16.61 -12.11 14.83
N ILE A 240 17.78 -12.31 15.45
CA ILE A 240 18.68 -13.44 15.15
C ILE A 240 18.00 -14.79 15.43
N LEU A 241 17.29 -14.90 16.56
CA LEU A 241 16.60 -16.12 16.98
C LEU A 241 15.39 -16.45 16.09
N VAL A 242 14.64 -15.43 15.67
CA VAL A 242 13.45 -15.58 14.82
C VAL A 242 13.81 -15.75 13.34
N TRP A 243 15.04 -15.42 12.94
CA TRP A 243 15.50 -15.50 11.55
C TRP A 243 15.21 -16.85 10.85
N PRO A 244 15.45 -18.03 11.46
CA PRO A 244 15.11 -19.31 10.83
C PRO A 244 13.63 -19.45 10.48
N ILE A 245 12.75 -18.92 11.33
CA ILE A 245 11.30 -18.91 11.09
C ILE A 245 10.99 -18.01 9.89
N VAL A 246 11.66 -16.86 9.77
CA VAL A 246 11.55 -15.97 8.60
C VAL A 246 12.00 -16.69 7.32
N VAL A 247 13.09 -17.47 7.39
CA VAL A 247 13.54 -18.28 6.25
C VAL A 247 12.49 -19.29 5.83
N ILE A 248 11.94 -20.07 6.77
CA ILE A 248 10.87 -21.04 6.50
C ILE A 248 9.64 -20.34 5.91
N GLY A 249 9.23 -19.22 6.51
CA GLY A 249 8.11 -18.41 6.02
C GLY A 249 8.33 -17.88 4.60
N SER A 250 9.56 -17.49 4.26
CA SER A 250 9.90 -17.02 2.91
C SER A 250 9.80 -18.13 1.86
N VAL A 251 10.18 -19.37 2.19
CA VAL A 251 10.04 -20.54 1.31
C VAL A 251 8.57 -20.86 1.09
N ILE A 252 7.78 -20.94 2.17
CA ILE A 252 6.32 -21.16 2.07
C ILE A 252 5.68 -20.07 1.21
N LEU A 253 6.06 -18.80 1.43
CA LEU A 253 5.54 -17.67 0.66
C LEU A 253 5.94 -17.75 -0.81
N ALA A 254 7.17 -18.17 -1.14
CA ALA A 254 7.60 -18.39 -2.52
C ALA A 254 6.75 -19.48 -3.20
N ILE A 255 6.49 -20.59 -2.52
CA ILE A 255 5.64 -21.67 -3.03
C ILE A 255 4.22 -21.15 -3.28
N VAL A 256 3.60 -20.49 -2.31
CA VAL A 256 2.23 -19.98 -2.46
C VAL A 256 2.13 -18.91 -3.54
N SER A 257 3.08 -17.96 -3.58
CA SER A 257 3.08 -16.87 -4.57
C SER A 257 3.31 -17.37 -5.99
N SER A 258 4.09 -18.44 -6.19
CA SER A 258 4.33 -19.04 -7.50
C SER A 258 3.04 -19.48 -8.21
N ILE A 259 2.03 -19.94 -7.47
CA ILE A 259 0.72 -20.32 -8.03
C ILE A 259 0.05 -19.11 -8.70
N PHE A 260 0.02 -17.97 -8.00
CA PHE A 260 -0.60 -16.75 -8.52
C PHE A 260 0.20 -16.13 -9.66
N ILE A 261 1.53 -16.15 -9.56
CA ILE A 261 2.42 -15.65 -10.62
C ILE A 261 2.26 -16.50 -11.88
N GLY A 262 2.29 -17.83 -11.77
CA GLY A 262 2.08 -18.72 -12.92
C GLY A 262 0.71 -18.54 -13.58
N LEU A 263 -0.36 -18.43 -12.77
CA LEU A 263 -1.70 -18.15 -13.27
C LEU A 263 -1.82 -16.79 -13.99
N TYR A 264 -1.01 -15.79 -13.61
CA TYR A 264 -0.97 -14.48 -14.26
C TYR A 264 -0.50 -14.56 -15.72
N GLY A 265 0.16 -15.65 -16.14
CA GLY A 265 0.40 -15.92 -17.56
C GLY A 265 -0.86 -15.85 -18.41
N SER A 266 -2.01 -16.28 -17.86
CA SER A 266 -3.33 -16.15 -18.48
C SER A 266 -3.71 -14.69 -18.76
N ALA A 267 -3.41 -13.80 -17.80
CA ALA A 267 -3.67 -12.37 -17.95
C ALA A 267 -2.77 -11.75 -19.04
N VAL A 268 -1.53 -12.21 -19.18
CA VAL A 268 -0.62 -11.77 -20.24
C VAL A 268 -1.11 -12.23 -21.62
N VAL A 269 -1.56 -13.49 -21.76
CA VAL A 269 -2.18 -13.98 -23.01
C VAL A 269 -3.34 -13.08 -23.41
N TYR A 270 -4.17 -12.71 -22.44
CA TYR A 270 -5.31 -11.83 -22.65
C TYR A 270 -4.89 -10.42 -23.09
N GLN A 271 -3.98 -9.78 -22.36
CA GLN A 271 -3.52 -8.41 -22.64
C GLN A 271 -2.83 -8.31 -24.00
N GLU A 272 -1.96 -9.27 -24.32
CA GLU A 272 -1.13 -9.23 -25.53
C GLU A 272 -1.77 -9.96 -26.72
N ARG A 273 -2.92 -10.63 -26.52
CA ARG A 273 -3.61 -11.52 -27.47
C ARG A 273 -2.65 -12.51 -28.16
N SER A 274 -1.73 -13.09 -27.39
CA SER A 274 -0.69 -13.97 -27.93
C SER A 274 -0.31 -15.07 -26.96
N PHE A 275 -0.51 -16.32 -27.40
CA PHE A 275 -0.11 -17.51 -26.66
C PHE A 275 1.41 -17.53 -26.39
N LYS A 276 2.22 -17.23 -27.41
CA LYS A 276 3.69 -17.20 -27.31
C LYS A 276 4.17 -16.24 -26.21
N ARG A 277 3.47 -15.13 -25.99
CA ARG A 277 3.81 -14.16 -24.95
C ARG A 277 3.41 -14.60 -23.56
N GLY A 278 2.29 -15.32 -23.44
CA GLY A 278 1.95 -15.99 -22.18
C GLY A 278 3.01 -17.00 -21.77
N VAL A 279 3.46 -17.84 -22.70
CA VAL A 279 4.56 -18.80 -22.44
C VAL A 279 5.87 -18.08 -22.14
N ALA A 280 6.21 -17.04 -22.91
CA ALA A 280 7.39 -16.22 -22.63
C ALA A 280 7.32 -15.57 -21.24
N TYR A 281 6.15 -15.15 -20.77
CA TYR A 281 5.98 -14.62 -19.43
C TYR A 281 6.31 -15.66 -18.35
N VAL A 282 5.73 -16.86 -18.44
CA VAL A 282 6.00 -17.95 -17.48
C VAL A 282 7.51 -18.20 -17.36
N ILE A 283 8.20 -18.32 -18.50
CA ILE A 283 9.66 -18.53 -18.52
C ILE A 283 10.41 -17.32 -17.94
N ALA A 284 10.02 -16.10 -18.30
CA ALA A 284 10.68 -14.88 -17.83
C ALA A 284 10.50 -14.65 -16.33
N MET A 285 9.37 -15.04 -15.74
CA MET A 285 9.11 -14.86 -14.31
C MET A 285 10.02 -15.72 -13.44
N VAL A 286 10.33 -16.95 -13.87
CA VAL A 286 11.32 -17.80 -13.19
C VAL A 286 12.68 -17.13 -13.16
N ALA A 287 13.12 -16.56 -14.29
CA ALA A 287 14.37 -15.81 -14.36
C ALA A 287 14.35 -14.57 -13.46
N GLU A 288 13.24 -13.86 -13.42
CA GLU A 288 13.08 -12.66 -12.57
C GLU A 288 13.05 -13.01 -11.08
N PHE A 289 12.48 -14.14 -10.69
CA PHE A 289 12.54 -14.63 -9.31
C PHE A 289 13.95 -15.08 -8.91
N ASP A 290 14.65 -15.79 -9.80
CA ASP A 290 16.04 -16.19 -9.58
C ASP A 290 16.96 -14.97 -9.44
N GLU A 291 16.82 -13.98 -10.31
CA GLU A 291 17.54 -12.70 -10.25
C GLU A 291 17.21 -11.93 -8.96
N TYR A 292 15.93 -11.78 -8.63
CA TYR A 292 15.49 -11.13 -7.38
C TYR A 292 16.08 -11.79 -6.14
N THR A 293 16.10 -13.13 -6.10
CA THR A 293 16.68 -13.87 -4.98
C THR A 293 18.21 -13.83 -4.97
N ASN A 294 18.87 -13.71 -6.12
CA ASN A 294 20.31 -13.46 -6.18
C ASN A 294 20.65 -12.08 -5.62
N ASP A 295 19.92 -11.04 -6.02
CA ASP A 295 20.12 -9.67 -5.53
C ASP A 295 19.86 -9.58 -4.03
N TRP A 296 18.76 -10.18 -3.55
CA TRP A 296 18.43 -10.22 -2.14
C TRP A 296 19.52 -10.88 -1.29
N LEU A 297 20.17 -11.91 -1.85
CA LEU A 297 21.25 -12.64 -1.21
C LEU A 297 22.63 -12.11 -1.56
N TYR A 298 22.75 -11.00 -2.30
CA TYR A 298 24.01 -10.48 -2.85
C TYR A 298 24.88 -11.61 -3.44
N LEU A 299 24.29 -12.42 -4.30
CA LEU A 299 24.95 -13.45 -5.10
C LEU A 299 25.33 -12.86 -6.47
N ARG A 300 25.65 -13.72 -7.44
CA ARG A 300 25.99 -13.30 -8.80
C ARG A 300 24.86 -12.48 -9.42
N GLU A 301 25.22 -11.36 -10.05
CA GLU A 301 24.27 -10.53 -10.81
C GLU A 301 23.65 -11.29 -11.98
N GLY A 302 22.32 -11.17 -12.13
CA GLY A 302 21.54 -11.81 -13.19
C GLY A 302 21.03 -13.21 -12.83
N SER A 303 20.35 -13.83 -13.80
CA SER A 303 19.82 -15.20 -13.70
C SER A 303 20.47 -16.15 -14.71
N VAL A 304 20.52 -17.43 -14.36
CA VAL A 304 20.94 -18.52 -15.28
C VAL A 304 19.83 -18.86 -16.28
N PHE A 305 18.59 -18.45 -16.00
CA PHE A 305 17.42 -18.75 -16.83
C PHE A 305 17.23 -17.72 -17.97
N PRO A 306 16.65 -18.13 -19.11
CA PRO A 306 16.39 -17.22 -20.21
C PRO A 306 15.31 -16.19 -19.85
N LYS A 307 15.51 -14.94 -20.26
CA LYS A 307 14.57 -13.81 -20.01
C LYS A 307 13.91 -13.33 -21.32
N PRO A 308 12.96 -14.08 -21.90
CA PRO A 308 12.31 -13.69 -23.14
C PRO A 308 11.40 -12.46 -22.95
N LYS A 309 11.30 -11.63 -23.98
CA LYS A 309 10.44 -10.43 -23.95
C LYS A 309 8.98 -10.82 -24.20
N TYR A 310 8.11 -10.60 -23.22
CA TYR A 310 6.70 -10.97 -23.30
C TYR A 310 5.73 -9.80 -23.56
N ARG A 311 6.12 -8.53 -23.32
CA ARG A 311 5.30 -7.34 -23.59
C ARG A 311 5.69 -6.60 -24.86
N LYS A 312 4.72 -5.99 -25.57
CA LYS A 312 5.01 -4.99 -26.61
C LYS A 312 5.54 -3.72 -25.96
N LYS A 313 6.58 -3.11 -26.53
CA LYS A 313 6.84 -1.68 -26.28
C LYS A 313 5.59 -0.92 -26.74
N ARG A 314 4.87 -0.29 -25.81
CA ARG A 314 3.85 0.69 -26.18
C ARG A 314 4.59 1.87 -26.78
N VAL A 315 4.50 2.04 -28.10
CA VAL A 315 4.76 3.35 -28.70
C VAL A 315 3.62 4.23 -28.20
N LEU A 316 3.92 5.14 -27.27
CA LEU A 316 2.99 6.19 -26.89
C LEU A 316 2.73 7.01 -28.17
N PRO A 317 1.48 7.27 -28.57
CA PRO A 317 1.22 8.19 -29.67
C PRO A 317 1.50 9.60 -29.17
N HIS A 318 2.77 9.99 -29.22
CA HIS A 318 3.36 11.33 -29.28
C HIS A 318 4.84 11.24 -28.87
N SER A 319 5.65 10.63 -29.72
CA SER A 319 7.08 10.93 -29.82
C SER A 319 7.52 10.52 -31.22
N THR A 320 7.43 11.48 -32.15
CA THR A 320 7.97 11.34 -33.51
C THR A 320 9.49 11.35 -33.42
N GLU A 321 10.10 10.21 -33.12
CA GLU A 321 11.50 9.98 -33.49
C GLU A 321 11.50 9.21 -34.82
N VAL A 322 11.80 9.98 -35.85
CA VAL A 322 12.02 9.52 -37.22
C VAL A 322 13.09 8.43 -37.20
N SER A 323 12.66 7.18 -37.42
CA SER A 323 13.56 6.05 -37.65
C SER A 323 13.80 5.93 -39.15
N VAL A 324 14.87 6.59 -39.63
CA VAL A 324 15.43 6.26 -40.95
C VAL A 324 16.22 4.97 -40.81
N SER A 325 15.75 3.94 -41.50
CA SER A 325 16.46 2.70 -41.78
C SER A 325 17.66 2.95 -42.69
N VAL A 326 18.87 2.56 -42.29
CA VAL A 326 19.92 2.13 -43.23
C VAL A 326 20.72 1.00 -42.56
N GLY A 327 20.76 -0.16 -43.21
CA GLY A 327 21.62 -1.28 -42.81
C GLY A 327 23.03 -1.17 -43.40
N GLY A 328 23.96 -1.98 -42.90
CA GLY A 328 25.21 -2.29 -43.61
C GLY A 328 26.50 -2.35 -42.75
N SER A 329 26.95 -3.58 -42.48
CA SER A 329 28.34 -4.09 -42.48
C SER A 329 29.54 -3.31 -41.88
N ARG A 330 30.18 -3.98 -40.90
CA ARG A 330 31.64 -4.18 -40.61
C ARG A 330 32.68 -3.15 -41.11
N SER A 331 33.46 -2.57 -40.18
CA SER A 331 34.94 -2.70 -40.07
C SER A 331 35.53 -1.86 -38.90
N SER A 332 36.74 -2.22 -38.50
CA SER A 332 37.56 -1.82 -37.36
C SER A 332 38.01 -0.34 -37.31
N ASP A 333 38.30 0.10 -36.08
CA ASP A 333 39.45 0.93 -35.62
C ASP A 333 39.17 2.36 -35.07
N GLY A 334 39.81 2.67 -33.91
CA GLY A 334 40.23 4.03 -33.53
C GLY A 334 39.37 4.91 -32.58
N LYS A 335 39.80 4.97 -31.30
CA LYS A 335 39.89 6.14 -30.37
C LYS A 335 38.65 6.91 -29.84
N GLN A 336 38.43 6.71 -28.53
CA GLN A 336 38.15 7.66 -27.41
C GLN A 336 37.63 9.09 -27.71
N ASN A 337 36.40 9.39 -27.26
CA ASN A 337 36.06 10.25 -26.09
C ASN A 337 34.63 10.80 -26.20
N GLY A 338 33.86 10.75 -25.10
CA GLY A 338 32.66 11.59 -24.93
C GLY A 338 31.44 10.91 -24.28
N GLY A 339 31.26 11.14 -22.96
CA GLY A 339 29.99 11.27 -22.22
C GLY A 339 28.96 10.12 -22.26
N PRO A 340 28.61 9.48 -21.13
CA PRO A 340 27.52 8.51 -21.09
C PRO A 340 26.16 9.24 -21.14
N MET A 341 25.49 9.15 -22.29
CA MET A 341 24.10 9.58 -22.48
C MET A 341 23.15 8.50 -21.95
N HIS A 342 22.29 8.90 -21.00
CA HIS A 342 21.32 8.05 -20.31
C HIS A 342 20.32 7.41 -21.28
N ALA A 343 20.26 6.08 -21.25
CA ALA A 343 19.16 5.28 -21.81
C ALA A 343 17.92 5.35 -20.88
N PRO A 344 16.69 5.15 -21.42
CA PRO A 344 15.46 5.21 -20.64
C PRO A 344 15.41 4.09 -19.58
N PRO A 345 14.86 4.32 -18.38
CA PRO A 345 15.13 3.50 -17.21
C PRO A 345 14.37 2.17 -17.27
N ILE A 346 15.09 1.12 -17.63
CA ILE A 346 14.92 -0.20 -17.02
C ILE A 346 15.36 -0.04 -15.56
N MET A 347 14.54 -0.50 -14.61
CA MET A 347 14.81 -0.46 -13.16
C MET A 347 16.30 -0.69 -12.85
N THR A 348 17.03 0.39 -12.66
CA THR A 348 18.36 0.37 -12.07
C THR A 348 18.15 0.47 -10.56
N MET A 349 18.35 -0.64 -9.87
CA MET A 349 18.68 -0.62 -8.44
C MET A 349 19.85 0.36 -8.25
N PRO A 350 19.87 1.20 -7.20
CA PRO A 350 21.04 2.00 -6.91
C PRO A 350 22.18 1.05 -6.55
N THR A 351 23.25 1.08 -7.34
CA THR A 351 24.55 0.58 -6.90
C THR A 351 24.93 1.36 -5.65
N LEU A 352 24.88 0.70 -4.49
CA LEU A 352 25.37 1.23 -3.22
C LEU A 352 26.89 1.30 -3.27
N SER A 353 27.42 2.38 -3.87
CA SER A 353 28.74 2.88 -3.52
C SER A 353 28.71 3.28 -2.05
N SER A 354 29.63 2.72 -1.27
CA SER A 354 29.85 2.99 0.15
C SER A 354 29.85 4.49 0.44
N SER A 355 28.80 5.00 1.10
CA SER A 355 28.86 6.30 1.76
C SER A 355 27.95 6.29 2.99
N ARG A 356 28.50 5.75 4.09
CA ARG A 356 27.84 5.57 5.39
C ARG A 356 27.45 6.89 6.06
N SER A 357 28.01 8.03 5.63
CA SER A 357 27.72 9.36 6.19
C SER A 357 26.37 9.96 5.75
N VAL A 358 25.80 9.53 4.62
CA VAL A 358 24.55 10.12 4.10
C VAL A 358 23.31 9.51 4.78
N ARG A 359 23.40 8.28 5.28
CA ARG A 359 22.29 7.58 5.96
C ARG A 359 22.00 8.15 7.34
N GLU A 360 22.98 8.79 8.00
CA GLU A 360 22.79 9.52 9.26
C GLU A 360 22.04 10.84 9.08
N VAL A 361 22.05 11.43 7.88
CA VAL A 361 21.33 12.68 7.57
C VAL A 361 19.90 12.41 7.08
N ILE A 362 19.67 11.25 6.47
CA ILE A 362 18.36 10.87 5.91
C ILE A 362 17.52 10.16 6.98
N ARG A 363 16.71 10.92 7.71
CA ARG A 363 15.70 10.37 8.64
C ARG A 363 14.58 9.69 7.85
N GLU A 364 14.54 8.37 7.87
CA GLU A 364 13.43 7.60 7.28
C GLU A 364 12.10 7.97 7.94
N VAL A 365 11.10 8.28 7.12
CA VAL A 365 9.75 8.62 7.59
C VAL A 365 8.97 7.34 7.87
N LYS A 366 8.23 7.30 8.98
CA LYS A 366 7.40 6.12 9.31
C LYS A 366 6.06 6.18 8.57
N MET A 367 5.54 5.04 8.11
CA MET A 367 4.23 4.97 7.44
C MET A 367 3.09 5.56 8.29
N VAL A 368 3.15 5.40 9.61
CA VAL A 368 2.17 5.97 10.54
C VAL A 368 2.13 7.50 10.46
N GLN A 369 3.29 8.15 10.30
CA GLN A 369 3.41 9.60 10.18
C GLN A 369 2.80 10.09 8.86
N VAL A 370 3.04 9.38 7.75
CA VAL A 370 2.43 9.70 6.44
C VAL A 370 0.91 9.67 6.52
N TRP A 371 0.35 8.62 7.12
CA TRP A 371 -1.09 8.50 7.31
C TRP A 371 -1.65 9.58 8.24
N GLU A 372 -0.97 9.86 9.35
CA GLU A 372 -1.40 10.90 10.29
C GLU A 372 -1.41 12.27 9.64
N ASN A 373 -0.38 12.60 8.85
CA ASN A 373 -0.34 13.83 8.08
C ASN A 373 -1.53 13.92 7.11
N LEU A 374 -1.77 12.89 6.30
CA LEU A 374 -2.88 12.89 5.34
C LEU A 374 -4.23 13.11 6.03
N MET A 375 -4.46 12.47 7.17
CA MET A 375 -5.71 12.59 7.94
C MET A 375 -5.85 13.98 8.56
N ARG A 376 -4.77 14.56 9.09
CA ARG A 376 -4.77 15.93 9.62
C ARG A 376 -5.00 16.97 8.53
N VAL A 377 -4.37 16.85 7.36
CA VAL A 377 -4.64 17.72 6.21
C VAL A 377 -6.12 17.64 5.84
N CYS A 378 -6.67 16.43 5.78
CA CYS A 378 -8.09 16.23 5.49
C CYS A 378 -9.01 16.83 6.55
N GLU A 379 -8.66 16.74 7.83
CA GLU A 379 -9.42 17.37 8.92
C GLU A 379 -9.40 18.89 8.82
N MET A 380 -8.24 19.50 8.56
CA MET A 380 -8.12 20.95 8.41
C MET A 380 -8.92 21.46 7.20
N SER A 381 -8.74 20.84 6.02
CA SER A 381 -9.51 21.20 4.82
C SER A 381 -11.01 20.95 5.03
N GLY A 382 -11.39 19.94 5.80
CA GLY A 382 -12.78 19.69 6.17
C GLY A 382 -13.37 20.82 7.01
N LYS A 383 -12.62 21.34 7.99
CA LYS A 383 -13.04 22.50 8.80
C LYS A 383 -13.21 23.75 7.94
N GLU A 384 -12.24 24.05 7.08
CA GLU A 384 -12.31 25.18 6.13
C GLU A 384 -13.57 25.12 5.24
N LEU A 385 -13.89 23.94 4.70
CA LEU A 385 -15.07 23.74 3.85
C LEU A 385 -16.39 23.81 4.64
N LEU A 386 -16.39 23.43 5.92
CA LEU A 386 -17.55 23.57 6.82
C LEU A 386 -17.75 25.03 7.25
N ASP A 387 -16.68 25.79 7.41
CA ASP A 387 -16.73 27.23 7.73
C ASP A 387 -17.21 28.05 6.53
N ALA A 388 -16.81 27.65 5.33
CA ALA A 388 -17.30 28.22 4.08
C ALA A 388 -18.71 27.75 3.68
N ASN A 389 -19.39 26.93 4.50
CA ASN A 389 -20.70 26.32 4.22
C ASN A 389 -20.75 25.53 2.88
N VAL A 390 -19.61 25.08 2.38
CA VAL A 390 -19.49 24.28 1.16
C VAL A 390 -19.93 22.84 1.43
N ILE A 391 -19.66 22.33 2.63
CA ILE A 391 -20.11 21.03 3.09
C ILE A 391 -21.09 21.23 4.26
N SER A 392 -22.13 20.40 4.33
CA SER A 392 -23.10 20.45 5.44
C SER A 392 -22.80 19.39 6.53
N PRO A 393 -23.12 19.66 7.81
CA PRO A 393 -23.01 18.66 8.87
C PRO A 393 -23.87 17.42 8.60
N ASN A 394 -25.03 17.59 7.95
CA ASN A 394 -25.93 16.50 7.57
C ASN A 394 -25.24 15.50 6.64
N GLU A 395 -24.44 15.98 5.68
CA GLU A 395 -23.67 15.11 4.79
C GLU A 395 -22.62 14.26 5.54
N LEU A 396 -22.05 14.79 6.62
CA LEU A 396 -21.13 14.04 7.49
C LEU A 396 -21.87 12.92 8.25
N TYR A 397 -23.06 13.23 8.78
CA TYR A 397 -23.91 12.23 9.46
C TYR A 397 -24.38 11.14 8.51
N ASP A 398 -24.77 11.50 7.29
CA ASP A 398 -25.21 10.55 6.26
C ASP A 398 -24.06 9.63 5.83
N TRP A 399 -22.84 10.15 5.73
CA TRP A 399 -21.67 9.32 5.46
C TRP A 399 -21.36 8.33 6.60
N LEU A 400 -21.52 8.74 7.87
CA LEU A 400 -21.34 7.86 9.03
C LEU A 400 -22.44 6.80 9.17
N ASN A 401 -23.65 7.07 8.68
CA ASN A 401 -24.82 6.22 8.81
C ASN A 401 -25.23 5.62 7.45
N PRO A 402 -24.59 4.54 7.00
CA PRO A 402 -24.85 3.93 5.69
C PRO A 402 -26.26 3.32 5.54
N LYS A 403 -27.08 3.30 6.60
CA LYS A 403 -28.47 2.81 6.56
C LYS A 403 -29.40 3.68 5.70
N LYS A 404 -29.01 4.92 5.36
CA LYS A 404 -29.85 5.89 4.64
C LYS A 404 -29.57 6.02 3.13
N GLY A 405 -28.59 5.30 2.57
CA GLY A 405 -28.30 5.34 1.13
C GLY A 405 -26.81 5.25 0.80
N ASN A 406 -26.46 5.42 -0.48
CA ASN A 406 -25.08 5.46 -0.95
C ASN A 406 -24.32 6.59 -0.23
N PRO A 407 -23.09 6.34 0.28
CA PRO A 407 -22.31 7.36 0.96
C PRO A 407 -22.08 8.57 0.03
N CYS A 408 -22.28 9.78 0.55
CA CYS A 408 -22.10 11.03 -0.20
C CYS A 408 -20.71 11.03 -0.87
N PRO A 409 -20.61 11.05 -2.21
CA PRO A 409 -19.33 10.96 -2.91
C PRO A 409 -18.42 12.17 -2.64
N ILE A 410 -19.03 13.32 -2.30
CA ILE A 410 -18.33 14.53 -1.89
C ILE A 410 -17.56 14.26 -0.60
N ILE A 411 -18.20 13.69 0.42
CA ILE A 411 -17.52 13.34 1.69
C ILE A 411 -16.59 12.13 1.50
N GLY A 412 -17.02 11.11 0.74
CA GLY A 412 -16.26 9.86 0.64
C GLY A 412 -15.02 9.94 -0.24
N THR A 413 -15.04 10.75 -1.29
CA THR A 413 -13.95 10.85 -2.28
C THR A 413 -13.54 12.29 -2.53
N GLY A 414 -14.49 13.23 -2.59
CA GLY A 414 -14.21 14.65 -2.89
C GLY A 414 -13.32 15.32 -1.84
N LEU A 415 -13.73 15.35 -0.58
CA LEU A 415 -13.01 15.96 0.53
C LEU A 415 -11.57 15.43 0.68
N PRO A 416 -11.30 14.11 0.71
CA PRO A 416 -9.94 13.63 0.82
C PRO A 416 -9.12 13.89 -0.45
N CYS A 417 -9.75 13.95 -1.62
CA CYS A 417 -9.06 14.29 -2.86
C CYS A 417 -8.70 15.78 -2.92
N TYR A 418 -9.59 16.67 -2.46
CA TYR A 418 -9.35 18.10 -2.30
C TYR A 418 -8.20 18.34 -1.31
N ALA A 419 -8.25 17.73 -0.13
CA ALA A 419 -7.20 17.82 0.87
C ALA A 419 -5.84 17.33 0.36
N PHE A 420 -5.83 16.20 -0.37
CA PHE A 420 -4.62 15.68 -1.00
C PHE A 420 -4.05 16.65 -2.04
N PHE A 421 -4.91 17.23 -2.89
CA PHE A 421 -4.50 18.24 -3.86
C PHE A 421 -3.93 19.50 -3.19
N GLN A 422 -4.53 19.99 -2.11
CA GLN A 422 -3.99 21.11 -1.31
C GLN A 422 -2.58 20.80 -0.77
N ASN A 423 -2.33 19.56 -0.36
CA ASN A 423 -1.00 19.15 0.09
C ASN A 423 0.04 19.15 -1.05
N LEU A 424 -0.36 18.73 -2.25
CA LEU A 424 0.49 18.80 -3.44
C LEU A 424 0.82 20.25 -3.80
N LEU A 425 -0.18 21.14 -3.83
CA LEU A 425 0.03 22.56 -4.09
C LEU A 425 0.96 23.19 -3.07
N ARG A 426 0.80 22.87 -1.78
CA ARG A 426 1.70 23.33 -0.73
C ARG A 426 3.14 22.90 -0.99
N SER A 427 3.34 21.63 -1.37
CA SER A 427 4.67 21.09 -1.70
C SER A 427 5.29 21.78 -2.93
N ILE A 428 4.47 22.12 -3.94
CA ILE A 428 4.90 22.87 -5.13
C ILE A 428 5.28 24.30 -4.76
N LYS A 429 4.46 24.99 -3.96
CA LYS A 429 4.70 26.36 -3.50
C LYS A 429 5.99 26.49 -2.66
N HIS A 430 6.33 25.45 -1.91
CA HIS A 430 7.60 25.38 -1.16
C HIS A 430 8.83 25.09 -2.04
N GLY A 431 8.66 24.84 -3.34
CA GLY A 431 9.77 24.50 -4.24
C GLY A 431 10.46 23.16 -3.92
N SER A 432 9.83 22.33 -3.08
CA SER A 432 10.38 21.06 -2.63
C SER A 432 10.50 20.05 -3.78
N GLU A 433 11.47 19.14 -3.72
CA GLU A 433 11.57 18.02 -4.66
C GLU A 433 10.55 16.92 -4.31
N GLY A 434 10.31 16.69 -3.01
CA GLY A 434 9.42 15.68 -2.42
C GLY A 434 8.01 16.14 -2.01
N LEU A 435 7.35 15.40 -1.13
CA LEU A 435 6.07 15.80 -0.52
C LEU A 435 6.33 16.44 0.84
N VAL A 436 5.86 17.66 1.04
CA VAL A 436 6.01 18.37 2.31
C VAL A 436 4.86 17.97 3.24
N LEU A 437 5.19 17.54 4.46
CA LEU A 437 4.26 17.26 5.54
C LEU A 437 3.92 18.55 6.32
N LEU A 438 2.90 18.49 7.16
CA LEU A 438 2.43 19.62 7.97
C LEU A 438 3.45 20.12 8.99
N ASP A 439 4.34 19.24 9.45
CA ASP A 439 5.45 19.55 10.36
C ASP A 439 6.68 20.12 9.64
N GLY A 440 6.58 20.36 8.32
CA GLY A 440 7.67 20.86 7.49
C GLY A 440 8.66 19.78 7.04
N LEU A 441 8.46 18.52 7.43
CA LEU A 441 9.28 17.40 6.98
C LEU A 441 9.01 17.09 5.50
N GLU A 442 10.06 17.04 4.69
CA GLU A 442 9.96 16.70 3.28
C GLU A 442 10.14 15.20 3.07
N ILE A 443 9.26 14.55 2.31
CA ILE A 443 9.39 13.16 1.88
C ILE A 443 9.89 13.09 0.44
N THR A 444 11.15 12.71 0.26
CA THR A 444 11.81 12.48 -1.03
C THR A 444 11.95 10.98 -1.34
N HIS A 445 12.49 10.66 -2.51
CA HIS A 445 12.81 9.27 -2.86
C HIS A 445 13.80 8.58 -1.90
N LEU A 446 14.56 9.37 -1.15
CA LEU A 446 15.64 8.91 -0.29
C LEU A 446 15.17 8.58 1.14
N ASN A 447 14.17 9.29 1.66
CA ASN A 447 13.68 9.13 3.04
C ASN A 447 12.26 8.54 3.15
N ARG A 448 11.63 8.22 2.02
CA ARG A 448 10.31 7.58 2.00
C ARG A 448 10.32 6.26 2.77
N PRO A 449 9.19 5.88 3.41
CA PRO A 449 9.08 4.60 4.09
C PRO A 449 9.33 3.45 3.11
N GLN A 450 10.15 2.45 3.48
CA GLN A 450 10.45 1.29 2.64
C GLN A 450 9.32 0.23 2.61
N ASP A 451 8.07 0.67 2.54
CA ASP A 451 6.91 -0.21 2.43
C ASP A 451 6.51 -0.39 0.95
N ARG A 452 6.34 -1.65 0.52
CA ARG A 452 5.94 -2.02 -0.86
C ARG A 452 4.67 -1.31 -1.32
N VAL A 453 3.77 -0.97 -0.40
CA VAL A 453 2.53 -0.26 -0.75
C VAL A 453 2.81 1.19 -1.15
N LEU A 454 3.69 1.90 -0.44
CA LEU A 454 4.06 3.27 -0.81
C LEU A 454 4.94 3.31 -2.05
N ASP A 455 5.78 2.32 -2.29
CA ASP A 455 6.52 2.24 -3.56
C ASP A 455 5.60 2.31 -4.77
N TRP A 456 4.43 1.65 -4.67
CA TRP A 456 3.44 1.62 -5.74
C TRP A 456 2.71 2.96 -5.92
N PHE A 457 2.44 3.71 -4.84
CA PHE A 457 1.72 4.99 -4.91
C PHE A 457 2.62 6.21 -5.03
N PHE A 458 3.83 6.19 -4.48
CA PHE A 458 4.70 7.35 -4.36
C PHE A 458 5.14 7.87 -5.73
N HIS A 459 5.58 6.99 -6.63
CA HIS A 459 6.00 7.41 -7.97
C HIS A 459 4.86 8.07 -8.77
N PRO A 460 3.65 7.49 -8.86
CA PRO A 460 2.50 8.19 -9.45
C PRO A 460 2.20 9.55 -8.83
N ILE A 461 2.34 9.69 -7.51
CA ILE A 461 2.11 10.96 -6.81
C ILE A 461 3.17 12.00 -7.21
N MET A 462 4.45 11.61 -7.27
CA MET A 462 5.53 12.50 -7.68
C MET A 462 5.38 12.95 -9.13
N VAL A 463 5.04 12.02 -10.04
CA VAL A 463 4.74 12.35 -11.44
C VAL A 463 3.57 13.33 -11.53
N LEU A 464 2.51 13.14 -10.74
CA LEU A 464 1.35 14.01 -10.75
C LEU A 464 1.66 15.41 -10.20
N LYS A 465 2.44 15.49 -9.11
CA LYS A 465 2.97 16.75 -8.57
C LYS A 465 3.76 17.49 -9.64
N GLU A 466 4.62 16.77 -10.37
CA GLU A 466 5.42 17.34 -11.45
C GLU A 466 4.56 17.87 -12.59
N GLN A 467 3.54 17.12 -12.99
CA GLN A 467 2.59 17.56 -14.01
C GLN A 467 1.87 18.85 -13.60
N ILE A 468 1.42 18.96 -12.36
CA ILE A 468 0.78 20.19 -11.85
C ILE A 468 1.78 21.35 -11.84
N ARG A 469 3.04 21.09 -11.43
CA ARG A 469 4.11 22.10 -11.42
C ARG A 469 4.42 22.65 -12.81
N VAL A 470 4.60 21.76 -13.79
CA VAL A 470 4.98 22.12 -15.17
C VAL A 470 3.85 22.87 -15.88
N LEU A 471 2.59 22.54 -15.60
CA LEU A 471 1.45 23.23 -16.21
C LEU A 471 1.27 24.69 -15.75
N GLN A 472 1.90 25.09 -14.63
CA GLN A 472 1.82 26.46 -14.09
C GLN A 472 0.39 27.02 -14.11
N LEU A 473 -0.53 26.29 -13.48
CA LEU A 473 -1.94 26.67 -13.39
C LEU A 473 -2.09 28.03 -12.70
N THR A 474 -2.90 28.91 -13.28
CA THR A 474 -3.27 30.19 -12.66
C THR A 474 -4.20 29.95 -11.46
N GLU A 475 -4.32 30.93 -10.56
CA GLU A 475 -5.11 30.75 -9.33
C GLU A 475 -6.58 30.37 -9.64
N GLY A 476 -7.21 30.98 -10.65
CA GLY A 476 -8.59 30.63 -11.03
C GLY A 476 -8.74 29.22 -11.62
N GLU A 477 -7.71 28.70 -12.29
CA GLU A 477 -7.68 27.32 -12.79
C GLU A 477 -7.42 26.30 -11.68
N ILE A 478 -6.63 26.68 -10.69
CA ILE A 478 -6.47 25.91 -9.45
C ILE A 478 -7.84 25.79 -8.76
N ARG A 479 -8.57 26.90 -8.63
CA ARG A 479 -9.94 26.90 -8.08
C ARG A 479 -10.92 26.08 -8.92
N TYR A 480 -10.79 26.10 -10.25
CA TYR A 480 -11.60 25.25 -11.13
C TYR A 480 -11.30 23.75 -10.90
N LEU A 481 -10.03 23.38 -10.78
CA LEU A 481 -9.62 22.01 -10.45
C LEU A 481 -10.10 21.56 -9.06
N GLU A 482 -9.99 22.42 -8.04
CA GLU A 482 -10.56 22.19 -6.70
C GLU A 482 -12.04 21.84 -6.76
N LYS A 483 -12.79 22.59 -7.57
CA LYS A 483 -14.22 22.43 -7.80
C LYS A 483 -14.56 21.06 -8.38
N ILE A 484 -13.87 20.68 -9.45
CA ILE A 484 -14.07 19.39 -10.13
C ILE A 484 -13.72 18.24 -9.19
N ILE A 485 -12.64 18.36 -8.42
CA ILE A 485 -12.20 17.31 -7.51
C ILE A 485 -13.19 17.10 -6.37
N LEU A 486 -13.68 18.19 -5.77
CA LEU A 486 -14.56 18.13 -4.60
C LEU A 486 -15.96 17.60 -4.97
N PHE A 487 -16.55 18.10 -6.05
CA PHE A 487 -17.93 17.75 -6.44
C PHE A 487 -18.02 16.61 -7.46
N GLY A 488 -16.93 16.30 -8.15
CA GLY A 488 -16.84 15.17 -9.08
C GLY A 488 -17.90 15.26 -10.19
N THR A 489 -18.94 14.43 -10.07
CA THR A 489 -20.02 14.29 -11.06
C THR A 489 -21.28 15.08 -10.71
N ASP A 490 -21.25 15.97 -9.71
CA ASP A 490 -22.39 16.81 -9.33
C ASP A 490 -22.26 18.24 -9.91
N PRO A 491 -22.74 18.48 -11.15
CA PRO A 491 -22.58 19.76 -11.82
C PRO A 491 -23.39 20.87 -11.13
N LYS A 492 -24.51 20.54 -10.49
CA LYS A 492 -25.38 21.53 -9.82
C LYS A 492 -24.69 22.13 -8.61
N ARG A 493 -24.04 21.28 -7.80
CA ARG A 493 -23.27 21.75 -6.65
C ARG A 493 -22.00 22.47 -7.05
N MET A 494 -21.39 22.04 -8.16
CA MET A 494 -20.32 22.78 -8.80
C MET A 494 -20.81 24.21 -9.10
N GLU A 495 -21.84 24.40 -9.91
CA GLU A 495 -22.37 25.74 -10.22
C GLU A 495 -22.70 26.60 -8.99
N SER A 496 -23.21 26.00 -7.90
CA SER A 496 -23.56 26.73 -6.67
C SER A 496 -22.38 27.25 -5.85
N TRP A 497 -21.18 26.69 -6.00
CA TRP A 497 -19.99 27.13 -5.26
C TRP A 497 -19.22 28.18 -6.07
N ASP A 498 -19.40 29.45 -5.71
CA ASP A 498 -18.60 30.55 -6.25
C ASP A 498 -17.29 30.69 -5.46
N ASN A 499 -16.25 30.01 -5.95
CA ASN A 499 -14.90 30.05 -5.39
C ASN A 499 -13.94 30.92 -6.22
N GLY A 500 -14.47 31.81 -7.09
CA GLY A 500 -13.66 32.63 -7.99
C GLY A 500 -12.94 31.83 -9.09
N SER A 501 -13.43 30.63 -9.41
CA SER A 501 -12.92 29.84 -10.53
C SER A 501 -13.40 30.39 -11.87
N PHE A 502 -12.58 30.23 -12.90
CA PHE A 502 -12.98 30.42 -14.28
C PHE A 502 -12.64 29.16 -15.07
N GLU A 503 -13.49 28.81 -16.03
CA GLU A 503 -13.20 27.74 -16.97
C GLU A 503 -12.20 28.24 -18.02
N PRO A 504 -11.08 27.55 -18.26
CA PRO A 504 -10.15 27.94 -19.32
C PRO A 504 -10.85 27.93 -20.69
N GLU A 505 -10.60 28.94 -21.51
CA GLU A 505 -11.17 29.01 -22.87
C GLU A 505 -10.57 27.94 -23.82
N ASP A 506 -9.33 27.50 -23.57
CA ASP A 506 -8.65 26.51 -24.37
C ASP A 506 -9.10 25.08 -24.02
N ALA A 507 -9.68 24.39 -25.01
CA ALA A 507 -10.11 23.01 -24.91
C ALA A 507 -8.97 22.03 -24.52
N VAL A 508 -7.73 22.31 -24.95
CA VAL A 508 -6.57 21.48 -24.58
C VAL A 508 -6.27 21.63 -23.08
N ARG A 509 -6.34 22.86 -22.58
CA ARG A 509 -6.10 23.18 -21.17
C ARG A 509 -7.18 22.59 -20.25
N VAL A 510 -8.45 22.68 -20.65
CA VAL A 510 -9.57 21.99 -19.97
C VAL A 510 -9.31 20.48 -19.93
N ALA A 511 -8.93 19.88 -21.06
CA ALA A 511 -8.65 18.44 -21.13
C ALA A 511 -7.47 18.01 -20.23
N GLN A 512 -6.44 18.85 -20.10
CA GLN A 512 -5.31 18.63 -19.19
C GLN A 512 -5.74 18.66 -17.73
N ILE A 513 -6.51 19.68 -17.31
CA ILE A 513 -7.04 19.81 -15.95
C ILE A 513 -7.96 18.63 -15.61
N GLN A 514 -8.85 18.26 -16.53
CA GLN A 514 -9.70 17.08 -16.37
C GLN A 514 -8.88 15.77 -16.32
N GLY A 515 -7.76 15.71 -17.05
CA GLY A 515 -6.80 14.60 -16.99
C GLY A 515 -6.17 14.45 -15.61
N ILE A 516 -5.74 15.57 -15.01
CA ILE A 516 -5.20 15.62 -13.65
C ILE A 516 -6.27 15.24 -12.62
N SER A 517 -7.47 15.82 -12.73
CA SER A 517 -8.58 15.50 -11.85
C SER A 517 -8.90 14.00 -11.84
N ARG A 518 -8.97 13.35 -13.01
CA ARG A 518 -9.17 11.90 -13.12
C ARG A 518 -8.07 11.09 -12.43
N ARG A 519 -6.81 11.50 -12.56
CA ARG A 519 -5.67 10.84 -11.90
C ARG A 519 -5.70 11.02 -10.38
N LEU A 520 -5.98 12.23 -9.89
CA LEU A 520 -6.13 12.53 -8.47
C LEU A 520 -7.26 11.70 -7.84
N ILE A 521 -8.45 11.74 -8.45
CA ILE A 521 -9.61 10.96 -7.99
C ILE A 521 -9.28 9.46 -8.03
N GLY A 522 -8.60 8.98 -9.07
CA GLY A 522 -8.17 7.59 -9.19
C GLY A 522 -7.22 7.16 -8.06
N LEU A 523 -6.21 7.98 -7.73
CA LEU A 523 -5.29 7.72 -6.63
C LEU A 523 -6.00 7.74 -5.28
N THR A 524 -6.84 8.75 -5.02
CA THR A 524 -7.62 8.83 -3.77
C THR A 524 -8.61 7.68 -3.63
N ARG A 525 -9.25 7.24 -4.73
CA ARG A 525 -10.07 6.03 -4.72
C ARG A 525 -9.24 4.79 -4.42
N GLY A 526 -8.05 4.67 -5.00
CA GLY A 526 -7.11 3.57 -4.72
C GLY A 526 -6.73 3.50 -3.24
N THR A 527 -6.37 4.63 -2.63
CA THR A 527 -6.04 4.69 -1.20
C THR A 527 -7.26 4.45 -0.31
N SER A 528 -8.44 4.89 -0.72
CA SER A 528 -9.67 4.71 0.07
C SER A 528 -10.09 3.25 0.26
N LYS A 529 -9.60 2.35 -0.60
CA LYS A 529 -9.86 0.90 -0.52
C LYS A 529 -8.99 0.19 0.51
N LEU A 530 -7.96 0.85 1.03
CA LEU A 530 -7.12 0.30 2.08
C LEU A 530 -7.91 0.26 3.39
N PRO A 531 -7.92 -0.87 4.13
CA PRO A 531 -8.76 -0.99 5.33
C PRO A 531 -8.39 0.04 6.40
N THR A 532 -7.09 0.29 6.58
CA THR A 532 -6.57 1.29 7.53
C THR A 532 -7.03 2.71 7.21
N TYR A 533 -7.21 3.05 5.92
CA TYR A 533 -7.70 4.37 5.51
C TYR A 533 -9.10 4.61 6.07
N ARG A 534 -10.01 3.65 5.90
CA ARG A 534 -11.41 3.81 6.30
C ARG A 534 -11.56 4.08 7.79
N ARG A 535 -10.87 3.32 8.63
CA ARG A 535 -10.88 3.50 10.10
C ARG A 535 -10.39 4.89 10.49
N LYS A 536 -9.24 5.32 9.95
CA LYS A 536 -8.66 6.64 10.23
C LYS A 536 -9.55 7.77 9.72
N TYR A 537 -10.09 7.63 8.51
CA TYR A 537 -10.96 8.63 7.90
C TYR A 537 -12.29 8.77 8.65
N ARG A 538 -12.86 7.68 9.16
CA ARG A 538 -14.05 7.73 10.03
C ARG A 538 -13.80 8.56 11.29
N ASN A 539 -12.60 8.53 11.86
CA ASN A 539 -12.24 9.39 12.99
C ASN A 539 -12.15 10.86 12.58
N VAL A 540 -11.63 11.17 11.39
CA VAL A 540 -11.65 12.53 10.84
C VAL A 540 -13.09 13.04 10.74
N ILE A 541 -14.02 12.26 10.18
CA ILE A 541 -15.43 12.66 10.07
C ILE A 541 -16.06 12.88 11.45
N LYS A 542 -15.76 12.02 12.43
CA LYS A 542 -16.23 12.24 13.82
C LYS A 542 -15.69 13.53 14.41
N ASN A 543 -14.41 13.84 14.21
CA ASN A 543 -13.80 15.09 14.67
C ASN A 543 -14.46 16.32 14.03
N LEU A 544 -14.76 16.25 12.72
CA LEU A 544 -15.48 17.31 12.01
C LEU A 544 -16.89 17.52 12.56
N ILE A 545 -17.61 16.46 12.91
CA ILE A 545 -18.94 16.57 13.55
C ILE A 545 -18.84 17.20 14.93
N VAL A 546 -17.87 16.78 15.75
CA VAL A 546 -17.62 17.39 17.06
C VAL A 546 -17.30 18.87 16.91
N TYR A 547 -16.52 19.25 15.89
CA TYR A 547 -16.22 20.64 15.56
C TYR A 547 -17.49 21.43 15.23
N CYS A 548 -18.38 20.90 14.39
CA CYS A 548 -19.68 21.54 14.11
C CYS A 548 -20.53 21.72 15.36
N LEU A 549 -20.64 20.69 16.21
CA LEU A 549 -21.43 20.76 17.45
C LEU A 549 -20.88 21.81 18.43
N ALA A 550 -19.56 21.91 18.56
CA ALA A 550 -18.91 22.92 19.39
C ALA A 550 -19.17 24.35 18.86
N ARG A 551 -19.11 24.52 17.53
CA ARG A 551 -19.42 25.79 16.86
C ARG A 551 -20.88 26.19 17.10
N ASP A 552 -21.82 25.27 16.84
CA ASP A 552 -23.26 25.50 17.00
C ASP A 552 -23.63 25.83 18.45
N GLY A 553 -23.01 25.15 19.42
CA GLY A 553 -23.16 25.43 20.86
C GLY A 553 -22.62 26.79 21.29
N SER A 554 -21.49 27.23 20.71
CA SER A 554 -20.93 28.57 20.92
C SER A 554 -21.85 29.67 20.37
N THR A 555 -22.38 29.51 19.15
CA THR A 555 -23.36 30.44 18.57
C THR A 555 -24.67 30.50 19.35
N ARG A 556 -25.16 29.38 19.88
CA ARG A 556 -26.36 29.36 20.75
C ARG A 556 -26.12 30.08 22.08
N SER A 557 -24.94 29.91 22.68
CA SER A 557 -24.55 30.61 23.91
C SER A 557 -24.45 32.13 23.70
N MET A 558 -23.90 32.58 22.56
CA MET A 558 -23.84 34.01 22.22
C MET A 558 -25.23 34.58 21.89
N SER A 559 -26.09 33.82 21.20
CA SER A 559 -27.47 34.21 20.92
C SER A 559 -28.32 34.33 22.19
N MET A 560 -28.20 33.42 23.16
CA MET A 560 -28.92 33.53 24.44
C MET A 560 -28.43 34.71 25.30
N ARG A 561 -27.14 35.07 25.23
CA ARG A 561 -26.64 36.31 25.87
C ARG A 561 -27.21 37.58 25.24
N SER A 562 -27.48 37.57 23.93
CA SER A 562 -28.08 38.70 23.21
C SER A 562 -29.60 38.83 23.43
N VAL A 563 -30.30 37.74 23.75
CA VAL A 563 -31.75 37.77 24.04
C VAL A 563 -32.04 38.07 25.52
N ALA A 564 -31.07 37.82 26.42
CA ALA A 564 -31.16 38.22 27.82
C ALA A 564 -30.77 39.69 28.08
N SER A 565 -30.48 40.47 27.03
CA SER A 565 -30.12 41.89 27.10
C SER A 565 -31.10 42.82 26.35
N VAL A 566 -32.38 42.47 26.31
CA VAL A 566 -33.46 43.38 25.91
C VAL A 566 -34.40 43.58 27.08
#